data_AF-A0A535B7L9-F1
#
_entry.id   AF-A0A535B7L9-F1
#
_cell.length_a   1.000
_cell.length_b   1.000
_cell.length_c   1.000
_cell.angle_alpha   90.00
_cell.angle_beta   90.00
_cell.angle_gamma   90.00
#
_symmetry.space_group_name_H-M   'P 1'
#
loop_
_entity.id
_entity.type
_entity.pdbx_description
1 polymer ?
#
loop_
_entity_poly.entity_id
_entity_poly.type
_entity_poly.pdbx_seq_one_letter_code
_entity_poly.pdbx_strand_id
1 'polypeptide(L)'
;MLNRKVKGQTADELLSRLSQLGPDRDEQRQILERVIESISTHQAQRQSVVLHDGVRNLLRHPEFVEVNRLEELLELLEQGAQLAGILQQVAFDKDVEIIIGRENTSSGLRECSLVLTTYKMDERVRGTIGVIGPTRMHYGQVVARVRLVSQATSELLGPLGN
;
A
#
# COMPACT_ATOMS: atom_id res chain seq x y z
N MET A 1 -29.43 18.86 0.93
CA MET A 1 -29.35 18.04 -0.30
C MET A 1 -27.92 17.63 -0.65
N LEU A 2 -26.91 18.49 -0.48
CA LEU A 2 -25.52 18.19 -0.84
C LEU A 2 -24.96 16.94 -0.13
N ASN A 3 -25.10 16.83 1.20
CA ASN A 3 -24.69 15.64 1.95
C ASN A 3 -25.32 14.35 1.41
N ARG A 4 -26.56 14.39 0.89
CA ARG A 4 -27.21 13.21 0.29
C ARG A 4 -26.60 12.83 -1.07
N LYS A 5 -26.03 13.79 -1.79
CA LYS A 5 -25.41 13.57 -3.11
C LYS A 5 -23.96 13.09 -3.00
N VAL A 6 -23.26 13.42 -1.91
CA VAL A 6 -21.81 13.15 -1.75
C VAL A 6 -21.48 12.10 -0.68
N LYS A 7 -22.45 11.67 0.14
CA LYS A 7 -22.22 10.66 1.19
C LYS A 7 -21.71 9.35 0.58
N GLY A 8 -20.67 8.78 1.21
CA GLY A 8 -20.07 7.49 0.82
C GLY A 8 -19.20 7.57 -0.45
N GLN A 9 -18.89 8.77 -0.96
CA GLN A 9 -18.05 8.94 -2.15
C GLN A 9 -16.67 9.45 -1.78
N THR A 10 -15.65 9.00 -2.50
CA THR A 10 -14.28 9.53 -2.37
C THR A 10 -14.13 10.86 -3.12
N ALA A 11 -13.08 11.61 -2.80
CA ALA A 11 -12.73 12.82 -3.54
C ALA A 11 -12.51 12.54 -5.05
N ASP A 12 -11.85 11.43 -5.39
CA ASP A 12 -11.62 11.02 -6.78
C ASP A 12 -12.92 10.71 -7.53
N GLU A 13 -13.85 10.00 -6.89
CA GLU A 13 -15.16 9.73 -7.48
C GLU A 13 -15.94 11.02 -7.72
N LEU A 14 -15.93 11.92 -6.73
CA LEU A 14 -16.61 13.21 -6.83
C LEU A 14 -16.01 14.03 -7.97
N LEU A 15 -14.68 14.03 -8.13
CA LEU A 15 -14.00 14.74 -9.22
C LEU A 15 -14.49 14.26 -10.60
N SER A 16 -14.63 12.93 -10.77
CA SER A 16 -15.12 12.34 -12.03
C SER A 16 -16.60 12.65 -12.32
N ARG A 17 -17.39 12.95 -11.29
CA ARG A 17 -18.85 13.21 -11.37
C ARG A 17 -19.25 14.66 -11.21
N LEU A 18 -18.30 15.57 -10.98
CA LEU A 18 -18.52 17.02 -10.87
C LEU A 18 -19.28 17.59 -12.06
N SER A 19 -19.01 17.10 -13.27
CA SER A 19 -19.71 17.48 -14.51
C SER A 19 -21.18 17.06 -14.55
N GLN A 20 -21.56 16.01 -13.79
CA GLN A 20 -22.91 15.42 -13.76
C GLN A 20 -23.79 15.95 -12.63
N LEU A 21 -23.23 16.71 -11.68
CA LEU A 21 -23.95 17.18 -10.49
C LEU A 21 -25.01 18.27 -10.78
N GLY A 22 -25.15 18.67 -12.05
CA GLY A 22 -26.15 19.60 -12.55
C GLY A 22 -25.81 21.08 -12.26
N PRO A 23 -26.31 22.03 -13.07
CA PRO A 23 -25.98 23.45 -12.97
C PRO A 23 -26.62 24.19 -11.78
N ASP A 24 -27.19 23.46 -10.81
CA ASP A 24 -28.25 24.01 -9.96
C ASP A 24 -27.76 24.78 -8.72
N ARG A 25 -26.60 25.47 -8.84
CA ARG A 25 -26.06 26.57 -7.99
C ARG A 25 -24.54 26.67 -8.21
N ASP A 26 -24.10 27.63 -9.01
CA ASP A 26 -22.68 27.89 -9.29
C ASP A 26 -21.82 28.00 -8.02
N GLU A 27 -22.36 28.63 -6.96
CA GLU A 27 -21.68 28.73 -5.66
C GLU A 27 -21.41 27.37 -4.99
N GLN A 28 -22.38 26.44 -5.05
CA GLN A 28 -22.22 25.11 -4.44
C GLN A 28 -21.19 24.28 -5.19
N ARG A 29 -21.17 24.42 -6.53
CA ARG A 29 -20.17 23.79 -7.38
C ARG A 29 -18.77 24.33 -7.07
N GLN A 30 -18.62 25.65 -6.97
CA GLN A 30 -17.33 26.28 -6.68
C GLN A 30 -16.78 25.89 -5.30
N ILE A 31 -17.66 25.76 -4.30
CA ILE A 31 -17.26 25.24 -2.97
C ILE A 31 -16.82 23.79 -3.08
N LEU A 32 -17.56 22.94 -3.82
CA LEU A 32 -17.21 21.53 -3.98
C LEU A 32 -15.87 21.34 -4.70
N GLU A 33 -15.63 22.10 -5.77
CA GLU A 33 -14.37 22.10 -6.52
C GLU A 33 -13.19 22.45 -5.60
N ARG A 34 -13.30 23.52 -4.80
CA ARG A 34 -12.24 23.92 -3.85
C ARG A 34 -11.99 22.88 -2.75
N VAL A 35 -13.06 22.26 -2.24
CA VAL A 35 -12.94 21.23 -1.20
C VAL A 35 -12.29 19.98 -1.77
N ILE A 36 -12.71 19.54 -2.96
CA ILE A 36 -12.12 18.38 -3.64
C ILE A 36 -10.66 18.66 -3.98
N GLU A 37 -10.35 19.82 -4.56
CA GLU A 37 -8.98 20.24 -4.86
C GLU A 37 -8.10 20.25 -3.60
N SER A 38 -8.59 20.80 -2.48
CA SER A 38 -7.88 20.77 -1.21
C SER A 38 -7.64 19.35 -0.72
N ILE A 39 -8.66 18.47 -0.75
CA ILE A 39 -8.52 17.07 -0.35
C ILE A 39 -7.53 16.33 -1.26
N SER A 40 -7.65 16.46 -2.58
CA SER A 40 -6.77 15.83 -3.56
C SER A 40 -5.32 16.31 -3.42
N THR A 41 -5.10 17.61 -3.19
CA THR A 41 -3.76 18.16 -2.98
C THR A 41 -3.14 17.58 -1.70
N HIS A 42 -3.90 17.49 -0.62
CA HIS A 42 -3.44 16.87 0.63
C HIS A 42 -3.24 15.36 0.52
N GLN A 43 -4.05 14.66 -0.28
CA GLN A 43 -3.86 13.23 -0.55
C GLN A 43 -2.64 12.98 -1.44
N ALA A 44 -2.40 13.80 -2.46
CA ALA A 44 -1.21 13.71 -3.31
C ALA A 44 0.08 13.99 -2.52
N GLN A 45 0.00 14.83 -1.49
CA GLN A 45 1.11 15.10 -0.57
C GLN A 45 1.26 14.05 0.54
N ARG A 46 0.27 13.17 0.77
CA ARG A 46 0.40 12.09 1.74
C ARG A 46 1.38 11.06 1.19
N GLN A 47 2.56 11.02 1.78
CA GLN A 47 3.49 9.92 1.58
C GLN A 47 2.81 8.62 1.97
N SER A 48 2.95 7.60 1.12
CA SER A 48 2.53 6.25 1.47
C SER A 48 3.32 5.78 2.68
N VAL A 49 2.60 5.52 3.76
CA VAL A 49 3.18 5.11 5.04
C VAL A 49 3.49 3.62 4.96
N VAL A 50 4.76 3.26 5.07
CA VAL A 50 5.18 1.87 5.24
C VAL A 50 5.33 1.60 6.73
N LEU A 51 4.61 0.59 7.22
CA LEU A 51 4.76 0.07 8.57
C LEU A 51 5.43 -1.30 8.46
N HIS A 52 6.52 -1.49 9.20
CA HIS A 52 7.25 -2.75 9.22
C HIS A 52 7.60 -3.13 10.66
N ASP A 53 7.72 -4.43 10.89
CA ASP A 53 8.22 -5.02 12.13
C ASP A 53 8.95 -6.32 11.82
N GLY A 54 9.69 -6.86 12.79
CA GLY A 54 10.38 -8.13 12.65
C GLY A 54 11.79 -8.03 12.07
N VAL A 55 12.36 -6.83 11.97
CA VAL A 55 13.76 -6.61 11.54
C VAL A 55 14.74 -7.47 12.35
N ARG A 56 14.50 -7.59 13.66
CA ARG A 56 15.29 -8.45 14.55
C ARG A 56 15.30 -9.93 14.13
N ASN A 57 14.26 -10.41 13.46
CA ASN A 57 14.21 -11.79 12.96
C ASN A 57 15.15 -11.98 11.75
N LEU A 58 15.30 -10.96 10.90
CA LEU A 58 16.23 -11.00 9.76
C LEU A 58 17.68 -11.14 10.22
N LEU A 59 18.05 -10.47 11.31
CA LEU A 59 19.39 -10.55 11.91
C LEU A 59 19.83 -11.97 12.30
N ARG A 60 18.90 -12.92 12.40
CA ARG A 60 19.19 -14.31 12.78
C ARG A 60 19.51 -15.21 11.58
N HIS A 61 19.38 -14.69 10.36
CA HIS A 61 19.58 -15.47 9.14
C HIS A 61 21.01 -15.30 8.59
N PRO A 62 21.64 -16.38 8.08
CA PRO A 62 22.99 -16.35 7.52
C PRO A 62 23.20 -15.30 6.42
N GLU A 63 22.14 -15.01 5.67
CA GLU A 63 22.09 -14.00 4.60
C GLU A 63 22.45 -12.58 5.09
N PHE A 64 22.29 -12.30 6.38
CA PHE A 64 22.53 -10.99 6.99
C PHE A 64 23.73 -10.98 7.96
N VAL A 65 24.65 -11.94 7.82
CA VAL A 65 25.91 -11.97 8.59
C VAL A 65 26.89 -10.91 8.07
N GLU A 66 26.85 -10.59 6.78
CA GLU A 66 27.64 -9.50 6.22
C GLU A 66 27.02 -8.14 6.60
N VAL A 67 27.76 -7.36 7.39
CA VAL A 67 27.32 -6.06 7.95
C VAL A 67 26.83 -5.11 6.86
N ASN A 68 27.60 -4.97 5.76
CA ASN A 68 27.26 -4.04 4.68
C ASN A 68 25.88 -4.33 4.07
N ARG A 69 25.49 -5.60 3.93
CA ARG A 69 24.19 -5.99 3.35
C ARG A 69 23.04 -5.64 4.28
N LEU A 70 23.28 -5.83 5.58
CA LEU A 70 22.31 -5.49 6.61
C LEU A 70 22.11 -3.97 6.68
N GLU A 71 23.19 -3.19 6.62
CA GLU A 71 23.14 -1.72 6.59
C GLU A 71 22.29 -1.22 5.41
N GLU A 72 22.52 -1.71 4.19
CA GLU A 72 21.71 -1.32 3.01
C GLU A 72 20.21 -1.62 3.20
N LEU A 73 19.86 -2.75 3.81
CA LEU A 73 18.48 -3.09 4.09
C LEU A 73 17.87 -2.17 5.16
N LEU A 74 18.61 -1.92 6.25
CA LEU A 74 18.14 -1.05 7.34
C LEU A 74 17.94 0.38 6.85
N GLU A 75 18.87 0.92 6.08
CA GLU A 75 18.74 2.24 5.45
C GLU A 75 17.48 2.33 4.59
N LEU A 76 17.17 1.28 3.81
CA LEU A 76 15.97 1.25 3.00
C LEU A 76 14.68 1.19 3.83
N LEU A 77 14.69 0.42 4.93
CA LEU A 77 13.54 0.32 5.85
C LEU A 77 13.28 1.66 6.56
N GLU A 78 14.34 2.36 6.97
CA GLU A 78 14.25 3.70 7.55
C GLU A 78 13.74 4.73 6.54
N GLN A 79 14.08 4.55 5.26
CA GLN A 79 13.59 5.36 4.15
C GLN A 79 12.21 4.88 3.64
N GLY A 80 11.20 4.97 4.51
CA GLY A 80 9.85 4.49 4.23
C GLY A 80 9.24 4.99 2.90
N ALA A 81 9.56 6.23 2.48
CA ALA A 81 9.11 6.76 1.19
C ALA A 81 9.73 6.06 -0.03
N GLN A 82 11.02 5.70 0.05
CA GLN A 82 11.71 4.95 -1.01
C GLN A 82 11.12 3.53 -1.08
N LEU A 83 10.96 2.88 0.08
CA LEU A 83 10.35 1.55 0.15
C LEU A 83 8.91 1.56 -0.37
N ALA A 84 8.12 2.59 -0.04
CA ALA A 84 6.78 2.76 -0.57
C ALA A 84 6.77 2.84 -2.10
N GLY A 85 7.68 3.63 -2.68
CA GLY A 85 7.81 3.76 -4.13
C GLY A 85 8.13 2.43 -4.81
N ILE A 86 8.98 1.60 -4.21
CA ILE A 86 9.27 0.25 -4.71
C ILE A 86 8.01 -0.64 -4.66
N LEU A 87 7.32 -0.65 -3.51
CA LEU A 87 6.13 -1.49 -3.32
C LEU A 87 4.94 -1.07 -4.21
N GLN A 88 4.84 0.21 -4.57
CA GLN A 88 3.81 0.72 -5.49
C GLN A 88 4.04 0.31 -6.95
N GLN A 89 5.27 -0.01 -7.33
CA GLN A 89 5.60 -0.46 -8.69
C GLN A 89 5.28 -1.94 -8.92
N VAL A 90 4.95 -2.68 -7.86
CA VAL A 90 4.63 -4.10 -7.94
C VAL A 90 3.28 -4.27 -8.64
N ALA A 91 3.31 -4.89 -9.81
CA ALA A 91 2.11 -5.34 -10.50
C ALA A 91 1.66 -6.68 -9.91
N PHE A 92 0.38 -6.80 -9.58
CA PHE A 92 -0.21 -8.02 -9.06
C PHE A 92 -0.96 -8.74 -10.18
N ASP A 93 -0.35 -9.77 -10.77
CA ASP A 93 -1.02 -10.64 -11.75
C ASP A 93 -1.87 -11.73 -11.08
N LYS A 94 -1.62 -11.97 -9.78
CA LYS A 94 -2.30 -12.96 -8.92
C LYS A 94 -2.56 -12.34 -7.54
N ASP A 95 -3.30 -13.05 -6.68
CA ASP A 95 -3.57 -12.59 -5.30
C ASP A 95 -2.30 -12.37 -4.46
N VAL A 96 -1.21 -13.08 -4.79
CA VAL A 96 0.07 -13.01 -4.10
C VAL A 96 1.18 -12.93 -5.12
N GLU A 97 2.06 -11.95 -4.93
CA GLU A 97 3.23 -11.69 -5.74
C GLU A 97 4.49 -12.06 -4.94
N ILE A 98 5.48 -12.67 -5.60
CA ILE A 98 6.71 -13.12 -4.97
C ILE A 98 7.89 -12.60 -5.79
N ILE A 99 8.74 -11.78 -5.15
CA ILE A 99 9.94 -11.21 -5.77
C ILE A 99 11.16 -11.75 -5.01
N ILE A 100 12.09 -12.38 -5.72
CA ILE A 100 13.20 -13.12 -5.12
C ILE A 100 14.53 -12.48 -5.49
N GLY A 101 15.20 -11.93 -4.47
CA GLY A 101 16.59 -11.52 -4.52
C GLY A 101 16.87 -10.55 -5.67
N ARG A 102 17.54 -11.03 -6.72
CA ARG A 102 17.97 -10.22 -7.87
C ARG A 102 16.84 -9.68 -8.74
N GLU A 103 15.61 -10.16 -8.56
CA GLU A 103 14.42 -9.59 -9.19
C GLU A 103 14.08 -8.21 -8.59
N ASN A 104 14.61 -7.89 -7.40
CA ASN A 104 14.46 -6.58 -6.79
C ASN A 104 15.26 -5.51 -7.52
N THR A 105 14.60 -4.39 -7.77
CA THR A 105 15.21 -3.20 -8.41
C THR A 105 16.15 -2.46 -7.48
N SER A 106 15.86 -2.45 -6.16
CA SER A 106 16.68 -1.82 -5.12
C SER A 106 17.81 -2.75 -4.64
N SER A 107 19.02 -2.19 -4.45
CA SER A 107 20.18 -2.94 -3.93
C SER A 107 19.92 -3.54 -2.55
N GLY A 108 19.31 -2.76 -1.64
CA GLY A 108 19.02 -3.20 -0.27
C GLY A 108 18.04 -4.38 -0.17
N LEU A 109 17.36 -4.76 -1.26
CA LEU A 109 16.46 -5.92 -1.31
C LEU A 109 17.04 -7.12 -2.09
N ARG A 110 18.24 -7.01 -2.66
CA ARG A 110 18.81 -8.07 -3.53
C ARG A 110 19.07 -9.41 -2.83
N GLU A 111 19.15 -9.37 -1.50
CA GLU A 111 19.36 -10.54 -0.64
C GLU A 111 18.07 -10.95 0.10
N CYS A 112 16.98 -10.22 -0.17
CA CYS A 112 15.67 -10.47 0.40
C CYS A 112 14.74 -11.10 -0.63
N SER A 113 13.72 -11.79 -0.13
CA SER A 113 12.52 -12.11 -0.90
C SER A 113 11.32 -11.38 -0.30
N LEU A 114 10.47 -10.86 -1.17
CA LEU A 114 9.22 -10.24 -0.80
C LEU A 114 8.07 -11.17 -1.18
N VAL A 115 7.18 -11.42 -0.23
CA VAL A 115 5.90 -12.10 -0.48
C VAL A 115 4.82 -11.08 -0.18
N LEU A 116 4.18 -10.57 -1.22
CA LEU A 116 3.26 -9.43 -1.16
C LEU A 116 1.85 -9.85 -1.55
N THR A 117 0.85 -9.23 -0.96
CA THR A 117 -0.56 -9.34 -1.31
C THR A 117 -1.23 -7.99 -1.09
N THR A 118 -2.45 -7.83 -1.58
CA THR A 118 -3.23 -6.61 -1.35
C THR A 118 -4.43 -6.90 -0.47
N TYR A 119 -4.84 -5.92 0.33
CA TYR A 119 -6.10 -5.96 1.09
C TYR A 119 -7.09 -4.96 0.50
N LYS A 120 -8.38 -5.22 0.73
CA LYS A 120 -9.48 -4.46 0.12
C LYS A 120 -10.40 -3.85 1.17
N MET A 121 -11.02 -2.72 0.81
CA MET A 121 -12.20 -2.17 1.48
C MET A 121 -13.24 -1.87 0.39
N ASP A 122 -14.45 -2.38 0.53
CA ASP A 122 -15.54 -2.29 -0.46
C ASP A 122 -15.09 -2.66 -1.89
N GLU A 123 -14.48 -3.84 -2.02
CA GLU A 123 -13.91 -4.38 -3.28
C GLU A 123 -12.76 -3.58 -3.90
N ARG A 124 -12.35 -2.47 -3.30
CA ARG A 124 -11.22 -1.66 -3.79
C ARG A 124 -9.95 -1.99 -3.03
N VAL A 125 -8.87 -2.20 -3.78
CA VAL A 125 -7.53 -2.32 -3.20
C VAL A 125 -7.18 -1.04 -2.46
N ARG A 126 -6.81 -1.17 -1.18
CA ARG A 126 -6.44 -0.04 -0.32
C ARG A 126 -4.97 0.00 0.02
N GLY A 127 -4.29 -1.14 -0.02
CA GLY A 127 -2.85 -1.19 0.24
C GLY A 127 -2.27 -2.59 0.09
N THR A 128 -0.97 -2.67 0.36
CA THR A 128 -0.16 -3.87 0.24
C THR A 128 0.24 -4.37 1.63
N ILE A 129 0.14 -5.68 1.85
CA ILE A 129 0.64 -6.38 3.03
C ILE A 129 1.63 -7.43 2.54
N GLY A 130 2.71 -7.65 3.28
CA GLY A 130 3.65 -8.68 2.90
C GLY A 130 4.71 -8.98 3.93
N VAL A 131 5.62 -9.87 3.54
CA VAL A 131 6.76 -10.29 4.33
C VAL A 131 8.03 -10.05 3.54
N ILE A 132 9.02 -9.44 4.20
CA ILE A 132 10.41 -9.39 3.73
C ILE A 132 11.16 -10.48 4.50
N GLY A 133 11.78 -11.42 3.77
CA GLY A 133 12.49 -12.56 4.35
C GLY A 133 13.79 -12.87 3.61
N PRO A 134 14.59 -13.84 4.09
CA PRO A 134 15.74 -14.34 3.34
C PRO A 134 15.29 -15.04 2.05
N THR A 135 16.19 -15.13 1.07
CA THR A 135 15.94 -15.85 -0.19
C THR A 135 15.56 -17.32 -0.01
N ARG A 136 16.05 -17.95 1.08
CA ARG A 136 15.72 -19.33 1.46
C ARG A 136 14.71 -19.33 2.59
N MET A 137 13.43 -19.35 2.24
CA MET A 137 12.31 -19.41 3.19
C MET A 137 11.27 -20.46 2.79
N HIS A 138 10.40 -20.83 3.73
CA HIS A 138 9.27 -21.72 3.46
C HIS A 138 8.11 -20.95 2.78
N TYR A 139 8.26 -20.70 1.47
CA TYR A 139 7.31 -19.88 0.69
C TYR A 139 5.84 -20.32 0.87
N GLY A 140 5.55 -21.63 0.83
CA GLY A 140 4.18 -22.12 1.01
C GLY A 140 3.55 -21.70 2.35
N GLN A 141 4.31 -21.73 3.44
CA GLN A 141 3.82 -21.29 4.75
C GLN A 141 3.66 -19.76 4.81
N VAL A 142 4.58 -19.01 4.21
CA VAL A 142 4.52 -17.55 4.21
C VAL A 142 3.36 -17.05 3.37
N VAL A 143 3.17 -17.60 2.17
CA VAL A 143 2.04 -17.29 1.29
C VAL A 143 0.72 -17.55 2.01
N ALA A 144 0.58 -18.70 2.70
CA ALA A 144 -0.63 -19.01 3.46
C ALA A 144 -0.90 -18.01 4.57
N ARG A 145 0.13 -17.61 5.33
CA ARG A 145 0.01 -16.62 6.43
C ARG A 145 -0.33 -15.23 5.91
N VAL A 146 0.35 -14.77 4.86
CA VAL A 146 0.12 -13.45 4.25
C VAL A 146 -1.31 -13.35 3.70
N ARG A 147 -1.81 -14.42 3.05
CA ARG A 147 -3.22 -14.50 2.61
C ARG A 147 -4.19 -14.39 3.77
N LEU A 148 -3.96 -15.15 4.84
CA LEU A 148 -4.82 -15.12 6.03
C LEU A 148 -4.88 -13.70 6.64
N VAL A 149 -3.73 -13.05 6.80
CA VAL A 149 -3.67 -11.68 7.34
C VAL A 149 -4.40 -10.71 6.41
N SER A 150 -4.16 -10.77 5.10
CA SER A 150 -4.84 -9.90 4.14
C SER A 150 -6.35 -10.07 4.15
N GLN A 151 -6.83 -11.32 4.21
CA GLN A 151 -8.26 -11.60 4.30
C GLN A 151 -8.85 -11.04 5.61
N ALA A 152 -8.22 -11.32 6.75
CA ALA A 152 -8.67 -10.80 8.04
C ALA A 152 -8.66 -9.26 8.08
N THR A 153 -7.64 -8.61 7.51
CA THR A 153 -7.58 -7.16 7.39
C THR A 153 -8.70 -6.62 6.48
N SER A 154 -8.97 -7.30 5.36
CA SER A 154 -10.06 -6.90 4.45
C SER A 154 -11.43 -7.03 5.13
N GLU A 155 -11.65 -8.10 5.91
CA GLU A 155 -12.89 -8.31 6.66
C GLU A 155 -13.07 -7.28 7.78
N LEU A 156 -12.01 -6.95 8.52
CA LEU A 156 -12.04 -5.96 9.60
C LEU A 156 -12.25 -4.54 9.09
N LEU A 157 -11.63 -4.19 7.96
CA LEU A 157 -11.67 -2.85 7.40
C LEU A 157 -12.84 -2.65 6.43
N GLY A 158 -13.40 -3.70 5.86
CA GLY A 158 -14.55 -3.64 4.94
C GLY A 158 -15.68 -2.73 5.45
N PRO A 159 -16.15 -2.87 6.71
CA PRO A 159 -17.20 -2.03 7.27
C PRO A 159 -16.86 -0.54 7.39
N LEU A 160 -15.57 -0.17 7.46
CA LEU A 160 -15.10 1.22 7.63
C LEU A 160 -15.05 2.02 6.31
N GLY A 161 -15.35 1.39 5.17
CA GLY A 161 -15.42 2.07 3.88
C GLY A 161 -16.75 2.78 3.58
N ASN A 162 -17.75 2.64 4.47
CA ASN A 162 -19.10 3.23 4.36
C ASN A 162 -19.26 4.63 4.99
#